data_AF-A0A8T0SPA1-F1
#
_entry.id   AF-A0A8T0SPA1-F1
#
_cell.length_a   1.000
_cell.length_b   1.000
_cell.length_c   1.000
_cell.angle_alpha   90.00
_cell.angle_beta   90.00
_cell.angle_gamma   90.00
#
_symmetry.space_group_name_H-M   'P 1'
#
loop_
_entity.id
_entity.type
_entity.pdbx_description
1 polymer ?
#
loop_
_entity_poly.entity_id
_entity_poly.type
_entity_poly.pdbx_seq_one_letter_code
_entity_poly.pdbx_strand_id
1 'polypeptide(L)'
;MPLLIRAYISPTIPPKKLTPGAHITCTSNTSYIFMAKLLLGLLLVLAVAGTMSAGDCDGDREDMIRECKKYEMFPAEPKIPPSAACCAVWQKADIPCLCKKVTKEVEKVWCMEKVLYVSNYCKRPFKPGYKCGSFTVPPLGQ
;
A
#
# COMPACT_ATOMS: atom_id res chain seq x y z
N MET A 1 -1.61 6.04 30.13
CA MET A 1 -2.23 7.25 29.54
C MET A 1 -3.41 6.85 28.67
N PRO A 2 -4.64 6.96 29.18
CA PRO A 2 -5.82 6.95 28.32
C PRO A 2 -6.74 8.16 28.53
N LEU A 3 -7.37 8.56 27.41
CA LEU A 3 -8.75 9.09 27.31
C LEU A 3 -9.08 10.42 27.98
N LEU A 4 -9.02 11.51 27.20
CA LEU A 4 -10.00 12.60 27.27
C LEU A 4 -10.34 13.08 25.86
N ILE A 5 -11.12 12.27 25.14
CA ILE A 5 -11.83 12.72 23.95
C ILE A 5 -13.01 13.55 24.44
N ARG A 6 -12.88 14.87 24.31
CA ARG A 6 -13.94 15.85 24.51
C ARG A 6 -15.17 15.45 23.68
N ALA A 7 -16.21 14.98 24.34
CA ALA A 7 -17.54 14.90 23.79
C ALA A 7 -18.06 16.34 23.58
N TYR A 8 -17.94 16.87 22.36
CA TYR A 8 -18.62 18.09 21.95
C TYR A 8 -20.08 17.73 21.63
N ILE A 9 -20.90 17.64 22.68
CA ILE A 9 -22.36 17.55 22.57
C ILE A 9 -22.89 18.98 22.63
N SER A 10 -23.29 19.52 21.48
CA SER A 10 -24.42 20.45 21.39
C SER A 10 -24.76 20.72 19.93
N PRO A 11 -26.04 20.54 19.58
CA PRO A 11 -26.79 21.71 19.18
C PRO A 11 -28.01 21.90 20.09
N THR A 12 -27.97 23.02 20.78
CA THR A 12 -29.09 23.83 21.30
C THR A 12 -30.49 23.35 20.93
N ILE A 13 -31.17 22.68 21.86
CA ILE A 13 -32.62 22.51 21.85
C ILE A 13 -33.22 23.71 22.60
N PRO A 14 -34.09 24.55 21.98
CA PRO A 14 -34.80 25.59 22.70
C PRO A 14 -35.87 24.98 23.61
N PRO A 15 -36.10 25.53 24.83
CA PRO A 15 -37.09 25.00 25.76
C PRO A 15 -38.51 25.36 25.28
N LYS A 16 -39.15 24.50 24.47
CA LYS A 16 -40.60 24.59 24.27
C LYS A 16 -41.30 23.83 25.39
N LYS A 17 -42.17 24.55 26.10
CA LYS A 17 -42.99 24.08 27.23
C LYS A 17 -43.76 22.80 26.86
N LEU A 18 -43.66 21.79 27.72
CA LEU A 18 -44.33 20.50 27.58
C LEU A 18 -45.73 20.61 28.21
N THR A 19 -46.78 20.63 27.38
CA THR A 19 -48.18 20.49 27.82
C THR A 19 -48.58 19.01 27.89
N PRO A 20 -49.32 18.54 28.90
CA PRO A 20 -49.80 17.16 28.97
C PRO A 20 -50.80 16.88 27.83
N GLY A 21 -50.56 15.84 27.03
CA GLY A 21 -51.51 15.36 26.00
C GLY A 21 -51.06 15.45 24.54
N ALA A 22 -49.82 15.85 24.25
CA ALA A 22 -49.30 15.83 22.88
C ALA A 22 -48.77 14.43 22.51
N HIS A 23 -49.33 13.82 21.46
CA HIS A 23 -48.70 12.69 20.78
C HIS A 23 -47.32 13.13 20.26
N ILE A 24 -46.25 12.47 20.74
CA ILE A 24 -44.91 12.62 20.19
C ILE A 24 -44.88 11.85 18.88
N THR A 25 -45.19 12.50 17.76
CA THR A 25 -44.89 11.95 16.44
C THR A 25 -43.41 12.20 16.15
N CYS A 26 -42.57 11.19 16.38
CA CYS A 26 -41.22 11.16 15.82
C CYS A 26 -41.36 11.08 14.30
N THR A 27 -41.37 12.23 13.61
CA THR A 27 -41.15 12.27 12.17
C THR A 27 -39.68 11.92 11.94
N SER A 28 -39.39 10.63 11.89
CA SER A 28 -38.12 10.15 11.41
C SER A 28 -38.04 10.56 9.95
N ASN A 29 -37.38 11.69 9.68
CA ASN A 29 -37.13 12.12 8.32
C ASN A 29 -36.32 11.01 7.66
N THR A 30 -36.95 10.30 6.72
CA THR A 30 -36.35 9.16 6.00
C THR A 30 -34.98 9.53 5.44
N SER A 31 -34.82 10.80 5.05
CA SER A 31 -33.57 11.42 4.61
C SER A 31 -32.43 11.30 5.62
N TYR A 32 -32.68 11.46 6.93
CA TYR A 32 -31.63 11.32 7.96
C TYR A 32 -31.18 9.87 8.15
N ILE A 33 -32.11 8.91 8.05
CA ILE A 33 -31.78 7.48 8.10
C ILE A 33 -30.88 7.10 6.93
N PHE A 34 -31.18 7.59 5.72
CA PHE A 34 -30.35 7.34 4.53
C PHE A 34 -28.94 7.91 4.68
N MET A 35 -28.82 9.15 5.17
CA MET A 35 -27.51 9.78 5.40
C MET A 35 -26.71 9.07 6.50
N ALA A 36 -27.37 8.64 7.58
CA ALA A 36 -26.74 7.86 8.65
C ALA A 36 -26.23 6.50 8.15
N LYS A 37 -26.96 5.81 7.25
CA LYS A 37 -26.51 4.56 6.63
C LYS A 37 -25.36 4.76 5.64
N LEU A 38 -25.36 5.85 4.88
CA LEU A 38 -24.25 6.23 3.98
C LEU A 38 -22.96 6.53 4.78
N LEU A 39 -23.08 7.28 5.87
CA LEU A 39 -21.95 7.59 6.74
C LEU A 39 -21.43 6.34 7.49
N LEU A 40 -22.32 5.48 7.98
CA LEU A 40 -21.92 4.23 8.64
C LEU A 40 -21.31 3.23 7.64
N GLY A 41 -21.83 3.16 6.41
CA GLY A 41 -21.24 2.38 5.33
C GLY A 41 -19.86 2.90 4.92
N LEU A 42 -19.69 4.21 4.81
CA LEU A 42 -18.39 4.85 4.52
C LEU A 42 -17.37 4.58 5.64
N LEU A 43 -17.79 4.67 6.91
CA LEU A 43 -16.95 4.32 8.07
C LEU A 43 -16.52 2.85 8.06
N LEU A 44 -17.40 1.93 7.66
CA LEU A 44 -17.07 0.51 7.51
C LEU A 44 -16.07 0.27 6.36
N VAL A 45 -16.20 0.98 5.24
CA VAL A 45 -15.22 0.92 4.12
C VAL A 45 -13.86 1.47 4.56
N LEU A 46 -13.83 2.56 5.33
CA LEU A 46 -12.60 3.12 5.89
C LEU A 46 -11.94 2.18 6.92
N ALA A 47 -12.72 1.41 7.68
CA ALA A 47 -12.19 0.41 8.61
C ALA A 47 -11.51 -0.79 7.91
N VAL A 48 -11.89 -1.07 6.65
CA VAL A 48 -11.24 -2.12 5.81
C VAL A 48 -10.00 -1.59 5.09
N ALA A 49 -9.89 -0.27 4.86
CA ALA A 49 -8.77 0.33 4.15
C ALA A 49 -7.44 0.35 4.96
N GLY A 50 -7.44 -0.15 6.19
CA GLY A 50 -6.32 -0.05 7.14
C GLY A 50 -5.81 -1.39 7.66
N THR A 51 -5.85 -2.48 6.88
CA THR A 51 -5.04 -3.66 7.22
C THR A 51 -3.63 -3.47 6.67
N MET A 52 -2.83 -2.63 7.34
CA MET A 52 -1.38 -2.71 7.20
C MET A 52 -0.96 -4.07 7.76
N SER A 53 -0.95 -5.08 6.89
CA SER A 53 -0.42 -6.40 7.18
C SER A 53 1.01 -6.24 7.69
N ALA A 54 1.22 -6.53 8.96
CA ALA A 54 2.55 -6.66 9.53
C ALA A 54 3.22 -7.88 8.88
N GLY A 55 4.01 -7.64 7.85
CA GLY A 55 4.84 -8.67 7.20
C GLY A 55 4.83 -8.68 5.67
N ASP A 56 4.17 -7.73 5.00
CA ASP A 56 4.03 -7.77 3.54
C ASP A 56 4.75 -6.60 2.84
N CYS A 57 5.72 -6.90 1.97
CA CYS A 57 6.45 -5.93 1.13
C CYS A 57 5.66 -5.54 -0.14
N ASP A 58 4.34 -5.59 -0.08
CA ASP A 58 3.48 -5.30 -1.23
C ASP A 58 3.60 -3.82 -1.65
N GLY A 59 3.76 -2.89 -0.69
CA GLY A 59 4.05 -1.49 -0.99
C GLY A 59 5.37 -1.32 -1.76
N ASP A 60 6.43 -2.04 -1.34
CA ASP A 60 7.71 -2.03 -2.04
C ASP A 60 7.60 -2.65 -3.44
N ARG A 61 6.76 -3.68 -3.60
CA ARG A 61 6.49 -4.31 -4.89
C ARG A 61 5.84 -3.33 -5.84
N GLU A 62 4.78 -2.65 -5.40
CA GLU A 62 4.07 -1.66 -6.23
C GLU A 62 4.96 -0.47 -6.58
N ASP A 63 5.79 0.00 -5.64
CA ASP A 63 6.80 1.04 -5.88
C ASP A 63 7.84 0.59 -6.92
N MET A 64 8.34 -0.65 -6.82
CA MET A 64 9.30 -1.21 -7.78
C MET A 64 8.70 -1.36 -9.18
N ILE A 65 7.45 -1.82 -9.26
CA ILE A 65 6.70 -1.93 -10.51
C ILE A 65 6.53 -0.55 -11.15
N ARG A 66 6.19 0.47 -10.36
CA ARG A 66 5.93 1.80 -10.87
C ARG A 66 7.21 2.48 -11.38
N GLU A 67 8.27 2.44 -10.59
CA GLU A 67 9.48 3.22 -10.88
C GLU A 67 10.53 2.44 -11.69
N CYS A 68 10.65 1.13 -11.47
CA CYS A 68 11.76 0.32 -11.98
C CYS A 68 11.40 -0.65 -13.12
N LYS A 69 10.12 -1.04 -13.27
CA LYS A 69 9.68 -2.07 -14.23
C LYS A 69 10.29 -1.94 -15.63
N LYS A 70 10.27 -0.75 -16.22
CA LYS A 70 10.77 -0.54 -17.59
C LYS A 70 12.28 -0.80 -17.75
N TYR A 71 13.04 -0.70 -16.66
CA TYR A 71 14.49 -0.94 -16.64
C TYR A 71 14.84 -2.40 -16.41
N GLU A 72 13.91 -3.19 -15.88
CA GLU A 72 14.15 -4.54 -15.38
C GLU A 72 13.44 -5.64 -16.19
N MET A 73 12.49 -5.29 -17.06
CA MET A 73 11.81 -6.26 -17.94
C MET A 73 12.67 -6.71 -19.13
N PHE A 74 12.35 -7.89 -19.67
CA PHE A 74 12.87 -8.35 -20.97
C PHE A 74 12.49 -7.40 -22.12
N PRO A 75 13.27 -7.36 -23.21
CA PRO A 75 14.49 -8.14 -23.50
C PRO A 75 15.71 -7.71 -22.68
N ALA A 76 16.79 -8.51 -22.66
CA ALA A 76 18.00 -8.24 -21.86
C ALA A 76 18.74 -6.95 -22.30
N GLU A 77 18.68 -6.63 -23.60
CA GLU A 77 19.23 -5.40 -24.16
C GLU A 77 18.12 -4.54 -24.81
N PRO A 78 18.25 -3.20 -24.79
CA PRO A 78 19.33 -2.45 -24.18
C PRO A 78 19.20 -2.34 -22.65
N LYS A 79 20.34 -2.30 -21.94
CA LYS A 79 20.41 -1.86 -20.54
C LYS A 79 20.32 -0.33 -20.47
N ILE A 80 19.16 0.17 -20.05
CA ILE A 80 18.88 1.60 -19.92
C ILE A 80 19.19 2.05 -18.49
N PRO A 81 19.96 3.14 -18.28
CA PRO A 81 20.21 3.67 -16.94
C PRO A 81 18.91 3.96 -16.16
N PRO A 82 18.75 3.45 -14.92
CA PRO A 82 17.56 3.70 -14.12
C PRO A 82 17.44 5.17 -13.71
N SER A 83 16.20 5.62 -13.51
CA SER A 83 15.93 6.96 -12.99
C SER A 83 16.36 7.10 -11.52
N ALA A 84 16.53 8.34 -11.06
CA ALA A 84 16.76 8.62 -9.64
C ALA A 84 15.63 8.08 -8.76
N ALA A 85 14.38 8.14 -9.23
CA ALA A 85 13.21 7.59 -8.52
C ALA A 85 13.29 6.06 -8.39
N CYS A 86 13.68 5.35 -9.45
CA CYS A 86 13.91 3.90 -9.37
C CYS A 86 15.02 3.57 -8.37
N CYS A 87 16.16 4.28 -8.42
CA CYS A 87 17.23 4.03 -7.45
C CYS A 87 16.82 4.35 -6.01
N ALA A 88 16.00 5.37 -5.77
CA ALA A 88 15.47 5.67 -4.44
C ALA A 88 14.59 4.53 -3.90
N VAL A 89 13.73 3.95 -4.76
CA VAL A 89 12.94 2.75 -4.41
C VAL A 89 13.84 1.55 -4.16
N TRP A 90 14.79 1.29 -5.05
CA TRP A 90 15.73 0.17 -4.92
C TRP A 90 16.52 0.20 -3.61
N GLN A 91 16.92 1.39 -3.16
CA GLN A 91 17.69 1.57 -1.94
C GLN A 91 16.87 1.29 -0.67
N LYS A 92 15.58 1.63 -0.65
CA LYS A 92 14.72 1.47 0.54
C LYS A 92 13.99 0.12 0.60
N ALA A 93 13.76 -0.53 -0.53
CA ALA A 93 12.91 -1.70 -0.62
C ALA A 93 13.42 -2.91 0.19
N ASP A 94 12.49 -3.67 0.76
CA ASP A 94 12.73 -4.98 1.36
C ASP A 94 12.93 -6.05 0.27
N ILE A 95 14.12 -6.02 -0.33
CA ILE A 95 14.55 -6.97 -1.36
C ILE A 95 14.47 -8.44 -0.87
N PRO A 96 14.87 -8.80 0.36
CA PRO A 96 14.64 -10.15 0.89
C PRO A 96 13.18 -10.59 0.86
N CYS A 97 12.24 -9.73 1.24
CA CYS A 97 10.81 -10.05 1.15
C CYS A 97 10.35 -10.18 -0.30
N LEU A 98 10.71 -9.23 -1.18
CA LEU A 98 10.33 -9.26 -2.60
C LEU A 98 10.81 -10.54 -3.27
N CYS A 99 12.05 -10.94 -3.00
CA CYS A 99 12.66 -12.15 -3.52
C CYS A 99 11.97 -13.45 -3.10
N LYS A 100 11.28 -13.48 -1.94
CA LYS A 100 10.46 -14.63 -1.55
C LYS A 100 9.19 -14.76 -2.39
N LYS A 101 8.72 -13.66 -2.96
CA LYS A 101 7.51 -13.58 -3.80
C LYS A 101 7.80 -13.76 -5.29
N VAL A 102 9.08 -13.79 -5.70
CA VAL A 102 9.48 -14.04 -7.09
C VAL A 102 9.24 -15.52 -7.42
N THR A 103 8.24 -15.79 -8.26
CA THR A 103 7.96 -17.11 -8.81
C THR A 103 8.56 -17.28 -10.21
N LYS A 104 8.52 -18.50 -10.75
CA LYS A 104 8.99 -18.80 -12.12
C LYS A 104 8.27 -17.99 -13.20
N GLU A 105 7.02 -17.61 -12.95
CA GLU A 105 6.21 -16.81 -13.86
C GLU A 105 6.68 -15.35 -13.85
N VAL A 106 7.03 -14.83 -12.67
CA VAL A 106 7.63 -13.50 -12.53
C VAL A 106 8.99 -13.46 -13.22
N GLU A 107 9.83 -14.48 -13.04
CA GLU A 107 11.14 -14.57 -13.72
C GLU A 107 11.04 -14.58 -15.26
N LYS A 108 9.90 -14.93 -15.86
CA LYS A 108 9.70 -14.84 -17.33
C LYS A 108 9.45 -13.41 -17.81
N VAL A 109 9.03 -12.52 -16.90
CA VAL A 109 8.69 -11.13 -17.20
C VAL A 109 9.87 -10.20 -16.85
N TRP A 110 10.54 -10.49 -15.74
CA TRP A 110 11.65 -9.70 -15.22
C TRP A 110 12.99 -10.31 -15.67
N CYS A 111 13.77 -9.53 -16.40
CA CYS A 111 15.10 -9.90 -16.84
C CYS A 111 16.08 -9.74 -15.68
N MET A 112 16.49 -10.85 -15.07
CA MET A 112 17.39 -10.82 -13.91
C MET A 112 18.75 -10.16 -14.22
N GLU A 113 19.24 -10.21 -15.45
CA GLU A 113 20.45 -9.47 -15.86
C GLU A 113 20.27 -7.96 -15.74
N LYS A 114 19.08 -7.45 -16.08
CA LYS A 114 18.75 -6.03 -15.93
C LYS A 114 18.51 -5.66 -14.48
N VAL A 115 17.90 -6.53 -13.69
CA VAL A 115 17.80 -6.35 -12.23
C VAL A 115 19.19 -6.23 -11.61
N LEU A 116 20.14 -7.08 -12.02
CA LEU A 116 21.54 -6.96 -11.60
C LEU A 116 22.16 -5.63 -12.07
N TYR A 117 21.93 -5.22 -13.32
CA TYR A 117 22.38 -3.92 -13.81
C TYR A 117 21.86 -2.75 -12.97
N VAL A 118 20.55 -2.70 -12.69
CA VAL A 118 19.93 -1.68 -11.84
C VAL A 118 20.53 -1.71 -10.43
N SER A 119 20.68 -2.90 -9.83
CA SER A 119 21.26 -3.03 -8.49
C SER A 119 22.68 -2.46 -8.38
N ASN A 120 23.52 -2.73 -9.39
CA ASN A 120 24.88 -2.22 -9.48
C ASN A 120 24.90 -0.71 -9.75
N TYR A 121 24.07 -0.24 -10.67
CA TYR A 121 23.96 1.17 -11.02
C TYR A 121 23.52 2.01 -9.81
N CYS A 122 22.47 1.55 -9.13
CA CYS A 122 21.89 2.22 -7.96
C CYS A 122 22.72 2.05 -6.68
N LYS A 123 23.91 1.42 -6.73
CA LYS A 123 24.85 1.29 -5.60
C LYS A 123 24.35 0.42 -4.43
N ARG A 124 23.50 -0.56 -4.72
CA ARG A 124 23.11 -1.63 -3.77
C ARG A 124 23.12 -2.96 -4.51
N PRO A 125 24.32 -3.49 -4.82
CA PRO A 125 24.45 -4.72 -5.58
C PRO A 125 24.06 -5.93 -4.73
N PHE A 126 23.61 -6.98 -5.39
CA PHE A 126 23.48 -8.28 -4.74
C PHE A 126 24.86 -8.88 -4.45
N LYS A 127 24.95 -9.65 -3.37
CA LYS A 127 26.14 -10.48 -3.11
C LYS A 127 26.16 -11.66 -4.08
N PRO A 128 27.34 -12.11 -4.55
CA PRO A 128 27.47 -13.38 -5.26
C PRO A 128 26.79 -14.53 -4.51
N GLY A 129 26.07 -15.40 -5.22
CA GLY A 129 25.33 -16.52 -4.62
C GLY A 129 24.03 -16.14 -3.91
N TYR A 130 23.64 -14.86 -3.91
CA TYR A 130 22.33 -14.45 -3.39
C TYR A 130 21.20 -15.09 -4.20
N LYS A 131 20.14 -15.54 -3.50
CA LYS A 131 18.99 -16.20 -4.12
C LYS A 131 17.77 -15.29 -4.12
N CYS A 132 17.12 -15.16 -5.28
CA CYS A 132 15.89 -14.42 -5.47
C CYS A 132 14.92 -15.27 -6.29
N GLY A 133 13.84 -15.77 -5.66
CA GLY A 133 13.04 -16.85 -6.23
C GLY A 133 13.92 -18.08 -6.49
N SER A 134 14.00 -18.49 -7.74
CA SER A 134 14.87 -19.58 -8.19
C SER A 134 16.16 -19.08 -8.87
N PHE A 135 16.24 -17.79 -9.19
CA PHE A 135 17.45 -17.17 -9.69
C PHE A 135 18.52 -17.10 -8.60
N THR A 136 19.76 -17.44 -8.98
CA THR A 136 20.93 -17.31 -8.11
C THR A 136 21.93 -16.38 -8.79
N VAL A 137 22.37 -15.35 -8.08
CA VAL A 137 23.31 -14.36 -8.61
C VAL A 137 24.64 -15.06 -8.93
N PRO A 138 25.12 -14.97 -10.18
CA PRO A 138 26.37 -15.63 -10.57
C PRO A 138 27.56 -15.02 -9.81
N PRO A 139 28.66 -15.79 -9.66
CA PRO A 139 29.91 -15.23 -9.17
C PRO A 139 30.39 -14.11 -10.09
N LEU A 140 30.94 -13.03 -9.51
CA LEU A 140 31.56 -11.96 -10.28
C LEU A 140 32.79 -12.53 -11.01
N GLY A 141 32.76 -12.60 -12.34
CA GLY A 141 33.90 -13.02 -13.16
C GLY A 141 33.71 -14.24 -14.07
N GLN A 142 32.49 -14.51 -14.54
CA GLN A 142 32.22 -15.45 -15.65
C GLN A 142 31.70 -14.71 -16.88
#